data_AF-A0A965JUE3-F1
#
_entry.id   AF-A0A965JUE3-F1
#
_cell.length_a   1.000
_cell.length_b   1.000
_cell.length_c   1.000
_cell.angle_alpha   90.00
_cell.angle_beta   90.00
_cell.angle_gamma   90.00
#
_symmetry.space_group_name_H-M   'P 1'
#
loop_
_entity.id
_entity.type
_entity.pdbx_description
1 polymer ?
#
loop_
_entity_poly.entity_id
_entity_poly.type
_entity_poly.pdbx_seq_one_letter_code
_entity_poly.pdbx_strand_id
1 'polypeptide(L)'
;MHVLQRIAVQAENKDYAFGSVKEYLENQMGDEYNLASWYDWFVTGGGWNPNTDGYDDNDQSMTVSYDDNPKMFLDTVKEGIEARMAEFNTYRKHFNEKNVDINSVLDKYDGQMDFGFPLYELSKLIDMLHNSYFYDMHHETTNTKYMLEDIDKGNKNWYIVFVDFHF
;
A
#
# COMPACT_ATOMS: atom_id res chain seq x y z
N MET A 1 9.23 -8.58 -7.89
CA MET A 1 8.88 -8.33 -6.46
C MET A 1 7.38 -8.02 -6.43
N HIS A 2 6.61 -8.34 -5.39
CA HIS A 2 5.16 -8.07 -5.38
C HIS A 2 4.79 -7.20 -4.18
N VAL A 3 3.88 -6.24 -4.37
CA VAL A 3 3.33 -5.44 -3.27
C VAL A 3 1.82 -5.43 -3.37
N LEU A 4 1.20 -5.99 -2.35
CA LEU A 4 -0.24 -5.90 -2.14
C LEU A 4 -0.57 -4.55 -1.51
N GLN A 5 -1.41 -3.77 -2.17
CA GLN A 5 -1.91 -2.51 -1.64
C GLN A 5 -3.43 -2.54 -1.48
N ARG A 6 -3.91 -1.87 -0.43
CA ARG A 6 -5.32 -1.59 -0.20
C ARG A 6 -5.62 -0.19 -0.73
N ILE A 7 -6.43 -0.09 -1.78
CA ILE A 7 -6.81 1.19 -2.37
C ILE A 7 -8.23 1.55 -1.92
N ALA A 8 -8.36 2.65 -1.18
CA ALA A 8 -9.65 3.21 -0.80
C ALA A 8 -10.19 4.15 -1.88
N VAL A 9 -11.45 3.98 -2.23
CA VAL A 9 -12.14 4.76 -3.26
C VAL A 9 -13.58 5.05 -2.82
N GLN A 10 -14.08 6.23 -3.19
CA GLN A 10 -15.51 6.52 -3.10
C GLN A 10 -16.21 6.12 -4.40
N ALA A 11 -17.31 5.38 -4.30
CA ALA A 11 -18.05 4.89 -5.47
C ALA A 11 -19.54 4.67 -5.16
N GLU A 12 -20.35 4.57 -6.22
CA GLU A 12 -21.80 4.30 -6.07
C GLU A 12 -22.10 2.82 -5.85
N ASN A 13 -21.23 1.93 -6.35
CA ASN A 13 -21.37 0.49 -6.25
C ASN A 13 -20.00 -0.19 -6.42
N LYS A 14 -19.99 -1.51 -6.19
CA LYS A 14 -18.80 -2.35 -6.26
C LYS A 14 -18.13 -2.37 -7.64
N ASP A 15 -18.90 -2.48 -8.71
CA ASP A 15 -18.39 -2.48 -10.09
C ASP A 15 -17.67 -1.16 -10.39
N TYR A 16 -18.28 -0.04 -9.99
CA TYR A 16 -17.72 1.29 -10.19
C TYR A 16 -16.46 1.51 -9.34
N ALA A 17 -16.43 1.01 -8.10
CA ALA A 17 -15.25 1.08 -7.24
C ALA A 17 -14.06 0.35 -7.87
N PHE A 18 -14.28 -0.90 -8.28
CA PHE A 18 -13.28 -1.73 -8.92
C PHE A 18 -12.77 -1.10 -10.23
N GLY A 19 -13.69 -0.70 -11.10
CA GLY A 19 -13.38 -0.06 -12.38
C GLY A 19 -12.61 1.25 -12.21
N SER A 20 -12.99 2.08 -11.22
CA SER A 20 -12.31 3.35 -10.95
C SER A 20 -10.86 3.15 -10.52
N VAL A 21 -10.59 2.16 -9.67
CA VAL A 21 -9.21 1.86 -9.24
C VAL A 21 -8.38 1.34 -10.41
N LYS A 22 -8.95 0.42 -11.20
CA LYS A 22 -8.28 -0.13 -12.38
C LYS A 22 -7.95 0.96 -13.39
N GLU A 23 -8.93 1.75 -13.80
CA GLU A 23 -8.77 2.87 -14.74
C GLU A 23 -7.76 3.90 -14.22
N TYR A 24 -7.82 4.24 -12.93
CA TYR A 24 -6.85 5.14 -12.32
C TYR A 24 -5.41 4.61 -12.49
N LEU A 25 -5.16 3.35 -12.17
CA LEU A 25 -3.83 2.75 -12.28
C LEU A 25 -3.38 2.57 -13.73
N GLU A 26 -4.25 2.13 -14.64
CA GLU A 26 -3.93 2.06 -16.08
C GLU A 26 -3.51 3.44 -16.63
N ASN A 27 -4.21 4.50 -16.20
CA ASN A 27 -3.84 5.87 -16.56
C ASN A 27 -2.50 6.31 -15.96
N GLN A 28 -2.14 5.84 -14.77
CA GLN A 28 -0.81 6.11 -14.19
C GLN A 28 0.32 5.39 -14.95
N MET A 29 0.05 4.21 -15.54
CA MET A 29 1.01 3.52 -16.42
C MET A 29 1.18 4.21 -17.77
N GLY A 30 0.10 4.78 -18.32
CA GLY A 30 0.04 5.68 -19.48
C GLY A 30 1.06 5.51 -20.63
N ASP A 31 0.77 4.66 -21.61
CA ASP A 31 1.39 4.60 -22.95
C ASP A 31 2.94 4.36 -23.02
N GLU A 32 3.47 3.88 -24.15
CA GLU A 32 4.88 3.42 -24.35
C GLU A 32 6.00 4.40 -23.91
N TYR A 33 5.67 5.63 -23.52
CA TYR A 33 6.59 6.71 -23.16
C TYR A 33 6.57 7.12 -21.68
N ASN A 34 5.69 6.57 -20.85
CA ASN A 34 5.63 6.92 -19.43
C ASN A 34 6.54 6.00 -18.60
N LEU A 35 7.81 6.39 -18.51
CA LEU A 35 8.86 5.71 -17.72
C LEU A 35 8.73 5.97 -16.19
N ALA A 36 7.60 6.50 -15.72
CA ALA A 36 7.44 7.01 -14.35
C ALA A 36 6.52 6.16 -13.46
N SER A 37 5.89 5.09 -13.98
CA SER A 37 5.21 4.13 -13.11
C SER A 37 6.24 3.37 -12.27
N TRP A 38 5.96 3.24 -10.98
CA TRP A 38 6.85 2.54 -10.04
C TRP A 38 6.64 1.01 -10.05
N TYR A 39 5.79 0.51 -10.96
CA TYR A 39 5.41 -0.89 -11.15
C TYR A 39 5.35 -1.20 -12.67
N ASP A 40 5.57 -2.48 -13.02
CA ASP A 40 5.55 -3.00 -14.39
C ASP A 40 4.13 -3.35 -14.86
N TRP A 41 3.35 -3.98 -13.97
CA TRP A 41 1.94 -4.34 -14.20
C TRP A 41 1.25 -4.63 -12.86
N PHE A 42 -0.07 -4.83 -12.88
CA PHE A 42 -0.86 -5.09 -11.67
C PHE A 42 -2.08 -5.99 -11.92
N VAL A 43 -2.65 -6.51 -10.83
CA VAL A 43 -3.95 -7.21 -10.81
C VAL A 43 -4.88 -6.54 -9.80
N THR A 44 -5.98 -5.96 -10.28
CA THR A 44 -7.08 -5.41 -9.49
C THR A 44 -7.97 -6.54 -8.99
N GLY A 45 -8.36 -6.51 -7.71
CA GLY A 45 -8.99 -7.66 -7.05
C GLY A 45 -7.98 -8.57 -6.35
N GLY A 46 -6.71 -8.50 -6.76
CA GLY A 46 -5.51 -8.96 -6.04
C GLY A 46 -5.24 -10.47 -6.01
N GLY A 47 -3.95 -10.83 -5.91
CA GLY A 47 -3.40 -12.20 -5.85
C GLY A 47 -3.59 -12.99 -4.55
N TRP A 48 -4.46 -12.51 -3.64
CA TRP A 48 -4.95 -13.25 -2.46
C TRP A 48 -6.43 -13.64 -2.59
N ASN A 49 -6.98 -13.45 -3.78
CA ASN A 49 -8.29 -13.93 -4.14
C ASN A 49 -8.37 -15.45 -3.88
N PRO A 50 -9.34 -15.92 -3.07
CA PRO A 50 -9.51 -17.36 -2.79
C PRO A 50 -9.96 -18.16 -4.02
N ASN A 51 -10.29 -17.50 -5.13
CA ASN A 51 -10.61 -18.17 -6.38
C ASN A 51 -9.37 -18.78 -7.04
N THR A 52 -9.60 -19.76 -7.90
CA THR A 52 -8.56 -20.65 -8.44
C THR A 52 -7.55 -19.97 -9.36
N ASP A 53 -7.82 -18.74 -9.82
CA ASP A 53 -6.94 -17.95 -10.67
C ASP A 53 -6.62 -16.61 -10.01
N GLY A 54 -5.43 -16.53 -9.40
CA GLY A 54 -4.93 -15.32 -8.73
C GLY A 54 -4.60 -14.16 -9.69
N TYR A 55 -4.75 -14.38 -11.01
CA TYR A 55 -4.54 -13.36 -12.05
C TYR A 55 -5.85 -12.89 -12.70
N ASP A 56 -7.02 -13.31 -12.20
CA ASP A 56 -8.30 -12.81 -12.70
C ASP A 56 -8.51 -11.35 -12.27
N ASP A 57 -8.08 -10.44 -13.15
CA ASP A 57 -8.21 -8.98 -13.03
C ASP A 57 -9.64 -8.47 -13.32
N ASN A 58 -10.65 -9.35 -13.29
CA ASN A 58 -12.07 -8.99 -13.24
C ASN A 58 -12.74 -9.47 -11.95
N ASP A 59 -12.01 -10.14 -11.06
CA ASP A 59 -12.59 -10.68 -9.85
C ASP A 59 -12.74 -9.62 -8.76
N GLN A 60 -14.00 -9.25 -8.52
CA GLN A 60 -14.32 -8.25 -7.53
C GLN A 60 -14.55 -8.83 -6.13
N SER A 61 -14.49 -10.15 -5.92
CA SER A 61 -14.86 -10.84 -4.67
C SER A 61 -14.20 -10.23 -3.43
N MET A 62 -12.96 -9.76 -3.57
CA MET A 62 -12.18 -9.13 -2.50
C MET A 62 -12.46 -7.64 -2.28
N THR A 63 -13.25 -6.98 -3.14
CA THR A 63 -13.64 -5.58 -2.93
C THR A 63 -14.63 -5.48 -1.77
N VAL A 64 -14.29 -4.67 -0.76
CA VAL A 64 -15.05 -4.54 0.48
C VAL A 64 -15.76 -3.19 0.52
N SER A 65 -17.09 -3.21 0.62
CA SER A 65 -17.95 -2.03 0.81
C SER A 65 -18.13 -1.73 2.29
N TYR A 66 -17.96 -0.46 2.67
CA TYR A 66 -18.28 -0.02 4.04
C TYR A 66 -19.77 -0.12 4.32
N ASP A 67 -20.65 0.26 3.38
CA ASP A 67 -22.10 0.25 3.62
C ASP A 67 -22.65 -1.18 3.75
N ASP A 68 -22.14 -2.13 2.96
CA ASP A 68 -22.58 -3.53 3.00
C ASP A 68 -22.04 -4.28 4.24
N ASN A 69 -20.77 -4.06 4.59
CA ASN A 69 -20.12 -4.75 5.70
C ASN A 69 -19.12 -3.84 6.43
N PRO A 70 -19.60 -2.91 7.29
CA PRO A 70 -18.75 -1.97 8.00
C PRO A 70 -17.67 -2.64 8.85
N LYS A 71 -18.01 -3.79 9.46
CA LYS A 71 -17.08 -4.53 10.31
C LYS A 71 -15.93 -5.08 9.50
N MET A 72 -16.20 -5.77 8.39
CA MET A 72 -15.15 -6.33 7.52
C MET A 72 -14.27 -5.22 6.96
N PHE A 73 -14.86 -4.11 6.53
CA PHE A 73 -14.12 -2.95 6.04
C PHE A 73 -13.12 -2.44 7.09
N LEU A 74 -13.59 -2.18 8.32
CA LEU A 74 -12.74 -1.68 9.38
C LEU A 74 -11.69 -2.70 9.83
N ASP A 75 -12.03 -3.99 9.86
CA ASP A 75 -11.09 -5.07 10.15
C ASP A 75 -9.98 -5.12 9.08
N THR A 76 -10.31 -4.95 7.79
CA THR A 76 -9.33 -4.88 6.69
C THR A 76 -8.37 -3.71 6.82
N VAL A 77 -8.87 -2.51 7.19
CA VAL A 77 -8.03 -1.33 7.44
C VAL A 77 -7.10 -1.59 8.62
N LYS A 78 -7.67 -2.11 9.72
CA LYS A 78 -6.95 -2.38 10.96
C LYS A 78 -5.84 -3.40 10.76
N GLU A 79 -6.10 -4.48 10.03
CA GLU A 79 -5.10 -5.50 9.70
C GLU A 79 -3.89 -4.88 8.99
N GLY A 80 -4.13 -4.00 8.02
CA GLY A 80 -3.04 -3.29 7.32
C GLY A 80 -2.19 -2.43 8.27
N ILE A 81 -2.83 -1.73 9.19
CA ILE A 81 -2.14 -0.91 10.21
C ILE A 81 -1.34 -1.80 11.17
N GLU A 82 -1.92 -2.89 11.65
CA GLU A 82 -1.27 -3.81 12.59
C GLU A 82 -0.08 -4.52 11.94
N ALA A 83 -0.21 -4.98 10.70
CA ALA A 83 0.88 -5.57 9.94
C ALA A 83 2.04 -4.57 9.76
N ARG A 84 1.73 -3.31 9.44
CA ARG A 84 2.74 -2.26 9.30
C ARG A 84 3.44 -1.96 10.62
N MET A 85 2.70 -1.91 11.72
CA MET A 85 3.28 -1.72 13.06
C MET A 85 4.19 -2.89 13.45
N ALA A 86 3.80 -4.13 13.16
CA ALA A 86 4.62 -5.31 13.43
C ALA A 86 5.94 -5.28 12.65
N GLU A 87 5.88 -4.93 11.36
CA GLU A 87 7.05 -4.73 10.51
C GLU A 87 7.96 -3.61 11.06
N PHE A 88 7.38 -2.47 11.46
CA PHE A 88 8.14 -1.32 11.94
C PHE A 88 8.92 -1.67 13.21
N ASN A 89 8.26 -2.35 14.14
CA ASN A 89 8.87 -2.80 15.37
C ASN A 89 9.99 -3.82 15.13
N THR A 90 9.87 -4.63 14.07
CA THR A 90 10.92 -5.58 13.67
C THR A 90 12.16 -4.85 13.17
N TYR A 91 12.02 -3.89 12.25
CA TYR A 91 13.15 -3.07 11.81
C TYR A 91 13.75 -2.24 12.94
N ARG A 92 12.92 -1.67 13.82
CA ARG A 92 13.37 -0.90 14.98
C ARG A 92 14.19 -1.75 15.94
N LYS A 93 13.74 -2.98 16.20
CA LYS A 93 14.49 -3.93 17.02
C LYS A 93 15.85 -4.24 16.40
N HIS A 94 15.89 -4.61 15.12
CA HIS A 94 17.15 -4.93 14.42
C HIS A 94 18.11 -3.74 14.38
N PHE A 95 17.60 -2.53 14.12
CA PHE A 95 18.40 -1.30 14.14
C PHE A 95 19.06 -1.07 15.50
N ASN A 96 18.28 -1.21 16.58
CA ASN A 96 18.80 -1.05 17.94
C ASN A 96 19.84 -2.14 18.29
N GLU A 97 19.61 -3.39 17.90
CA GLU A 97 20.52 -4.51 18.18
C GLU A 97 21.88 -4.36 17.48
N LYS A 98 21.91 -3.77 16.29
CA LYS A 98 23.15 -3.50 15.56
C LYS A 98 24.03 -2.43 16.21
N ASN A 99 23.46 -1.57 17.06
CA ASN A 99 24.18 -0.48 17.75
C ASN A 99 25.06 0.36 16.78
N VAL A 100 24.50 0.69 15.61
CA VAL A 100 25.24 1.40 14.55
C VAL A 100 25.53 2.83 14.96
N ASP A 101 26.80 3.24 14.90
CA ASP A 101 27.18 4.65 14.96
C ASP A 101 26.89 5.31 13.61
N ILE A 102 25.72 5.97 13.52
CA ILE A 102 25.27 6.63 12.30
C ILE A 102 26.31 7.64 11.81
N ASN A 103 26.88 8.46 12.70
CA ASN A 103 27.83 9.50 12.30
C ASN A 103 29.09 8.88 11.71
N SER A 104 29.61 7.82 12.34
CA SER A 104 30.78 7.11 11.81
C SER A 104 30.53 6.51 10.42
N VAL A 105 29.32 6.04 10.13
CA VAL A 105 28.97 5.56 8.78
C VAL A 105 28.95 6.72 7.78
N LEU A 106 28.30 7.84 8.14
CA LEU A 106 28.19 9.01 7.26
C LEU A 106 29.55 9.66 6.99
N ASP A 107 30.42 9.75 7.98
CA ASP A 107 31.77 10.33 7.87
C ASP A 107 32.69 9.50 6.94
N LYS A 108 32.40 8.20 6.79
CA LYS A 108 33.15 7.29 5.90
C LYS A 108 32.64 7.31 4.46
N TYR A 109 31.56 8.02 4.17
CA TYR A 109 31.02 8.08 2.81
C TYR A 109 32.01 8.74 1.86
N ASP A 110 32.50 7.95 0.91
CA ASP A 110 33.50 8.36 -0.08
C ASP A 110 32.92 8.44 -1.50
N GLY A 111 31.60 8.32 -1.64
CA GLY A 111 30.89 8.28 -2.91
C GLY A 111 30.73 6.88 -3.51
N GLN A 112 31.37 5.85 -2.94
CA GLN A 112 31.24 4.47 -3.43
C GLN A 112 30.08 3.73 -2.75
N MET A 113 29.58 2.71 -3.44
CA MET A 113 28.55 1.82 -2.89
C MET A 113 29.18 0.85 -1.91
N ASP A 114 28.65 0.83 -0.67
CA ASP A 114 28.99 -0.17 0.33
C ASP A 114 27.92 -1.28 0.38
N PHE A 115 28.32 -2.52 0.12
CA PHE A 115 27.45 -3.70 0.17
C PHE A 115 27.13 -4.18 1.59
N GLY A 116 27.70 -3.55 2.62
CA GLY A 116 27.38 -3.85 4.02
C GLY A 116 26.03 -3.29 4.48
N PHE A 117 25.50 -2.28 3.78
CA PHE A 117 24.22 -1.61 4.08
C PHE A 117 23.95 -1.37 5.58
N PRO A 118 24.89 -0.76 6.34
CA PRO A 118 24.77 -0.63 7.79
C PRO A 118 23.56 0.21 8.24
N LEU A 119 23.04 1.09 7.37
CA LEU A 119 21.87 1.94 7.64
C LEU A 119 20.58 1.41 6.98
N TYR A 120 20.54 0.16 6.51
CA TYR A 120 19.36 -0.40 5.83
C TYR A 120 18.10 -0.36 6.71
N GLU A 121 18.18 -0.79 7.97
CA GLU A 121 17.01 -0.75 8.85
C GLU A 121 16.56 0.67 9.12
N LEU A 122 17.50 1.62 9.24
CA LEU A 122 17.17 3.04 9.39
C LEU A 122 16.47 3.59 8.14
N SER A 123 16.95 3.25 6.94
CA SER A 123 16.32 3.69 5.70
C SER A 123 14.91 3.12 5.56
N LYS A 124 14.69 1.86 5.95
CA LYS A 124 13.35 1.28 6.03
C LYS A 124 12.49 2.00 7.04
N LEU A 125 12.94 2.23 8.27
CA LEU A 125 12.14 2.95 9.28
C LEU A 125 11.70 4.34 8.80
N ILE A 126 12.60 5.08 8.13
CA ILE A 126 12.26 6.39 7.55
C ILE A 126 11.24 6.24 6.43
N ASP A 127 11.45 5.31 5.49
CA ASP A 127 10.48 5.00 4.42
C ASP A 127 9.10 4.68 4.99
N MET A 128 9.03 3.91 6.09
CA MET A 128 7.76 3.57 6.74
C MET A 128 7.02 4.73 7.38
N LEU A 129 7.70 5.84 7.68
CA LEU A 129 7.06 7.06 8.17
C LEU A 129 6.44 7.90 7.06
N HIS A 130 6.82 7.66 5.81
CA HIS A 130 6.36 8.40 4.63
C HIS A 130 5.44 7.57 3.72
N ASN A 131 5.59 6.25 3.72
CA ASN A 131 4.88 5.33 2.83
C ASN A 131 4.11 4.23 3.60
N SER A 132 2.99 3.80 3.04
CA SER A 132 2.14 2.75 3.59
C SER A 132 1.68 1.76 2.51
N TYR A 133 1.10 0.64 2.93
CA TYR A 133 0.44 -0.34 2.04
C TYR A 133 -1.02 0.02 1.74
N PHE A 134 -1.35 1.29 1.87
CA PHE A 134 -2.69 1.84 1.72
C PHE A 134 -2.64 3.10 0.87
N TYR A 135 -3.60 3.27 -0.01
CA TYR A 135 -3.75 4.50 -0.79
C TYR A 135 -5.22 4.93 -0.81
N ASP A 136 -5.51 6.11 -0.29
CA ASP A 136 -6.79 6.78 -0.44
C ASP A 136 -6.76 7.59 -1.73
N MET A 137 -7.50 7.11 -2.72
CA MET A 137 -7.58 7.71 -4.05
C MET A 137 -8.42 8.99 -4.07
N HIS A 138 -9.31 9.19 -3.10
CA HIS A 138 -10.13 10.40 -3.01
C HIS A 138 -9.33 11.59 -2.45
N HIS A 139 -8.49 11.32 -1.45
CA HIS A 139 -7.65 12.33 -0.81
C HIS A 139 -6.19 12.34 -1.31
N GLU A 140 -5.86 11.46 -2.26
CA GLU A 140 -4.52 11.27 -2.83
C GLU A 140 -3.43 11.12 -1.75
N THR A 141 -3.65 10.21 -0.81
CA THR A 141 -2.78 10.07 0.37
C THR A 141 -2.61 8.63 0.80
N THR A 142 -1.46 8.31 1.39
CA THR A 142 -1.17 6.99 1.95
C THR A 142 -1.68 6.82 3.40
N ASN A 143 -2.46 7.79 3.89
CA ASN A 143 -2.96 7.82 5.26
C ASN A 143 -4.44 7.45 5.33
N THR A 144 -4.79 6.45 6.15
CA THR A 144 -6.16 5.99 6.36
C THR A 144 -7.05 7.00 7.11
N LYS A 145 -6.45 8.01 7.75
CA LYS A 145 -7.14 8.97 8.61
C LYS A 145 -8.28 9.70 7.92
N TYR A 146 -8.07 10.21 6.71
CA TYR A 146 -9.05 11.07 6.04
C TYR A 146 -10.30 10.30 5.63
N MET A 147 -10.13 9.11 5.04
CA MET A 147 -11.22 8.16 4.80
C MET A 147 -12.01 7.84 6.08
N LEU A 148 -11.31 7.51 7.19
CA LEU A 148 -11.98 7.18 8.45
C LEU A 148 -12.75 8.38 9.03
N GLU A 149 -12.18 9.59 8.97
CA GLU A 149 -12.86 10.81 9.40
C GLU A 149 -14.10 11.12 8.56
N ASP A 150 -14.08 10.83 7.26
CA ASP A 150 -15.24 10.99 6.38
C ASP A 150 -16.34 9.96 6.65
N ILE A 151 -15.96 8.72 6.97
CA ILE A 151 -16.87 7.69 7.46
C ILE A 151 -17.55 8.15 8.76
N ASP A 152 -16.79 8.69 9.71
CA ASP A 152 -17.31 9.20 10.98
C ASP A 152 -18.28 10.38 10.79
N LYS A 153 -18.10 11.19 9.73
CA LYS A 153 -19.04 12.26 9.34
C LYS A 153 -20.30 11.74 8.63
N GLY A 154 -20.38 10.44 8.36
CA GLY A 154 -21.55 9.78 7.78
C GLY A 154 -21.46 9.46 6.30
N ASN A 155 -20.31 9.67 5.64
CA ASN A 155 -20.12 9.22 4.26
C ASN A 155 -19.85 7.71 4.23
N LYS A 156 -20.80 6.94 3.72
CA LYS A 156 -20.71 5.47 3.70
C LYS A 156 -20.27 4.90 2.35
N ASN A 157 -20.09 5.73 1.34
CA ASN A 157 -19.83 5.32 -0.04
C ASN A 157 -18.36 4.91 -0.27
N TRP A 158 -17.73 4.26 0.70
CA TRP A 158 -16.32 3.89 0.67
C TRP A 158 -16.14 2.40 0.38
N TYR A 159 -15.15 2.12 -0.45
CA TYR A 159 -14.76 0.78 -0.86
C TYR A 159 -13.25 0.61 -0.69
N ILE A 160 -12.82 -0.60 -0.31
CA ILE A 160 -11.42 -1.02 -0.38
C ILE A 160 -11.29 -2.02 -1.51
N VAL A 161 -10.45 -1.71 -2.47
CA VAL A 161 -10.05 -2.58 -3.58
C VAL A 161 -8.62 -3.05 -3.32
N PHE A 162 -8.40 -4.35 -3.38
CA PHE A 162 -7.06 -4.92 -3.28
C PHE A 162 -6.38 -4.89 -4.65
N VAL A 163 -5.10 -4.53 -4.68
CA VAL A 163 -4.30 -4.52 -5.90
C VAL A 163 -2.97 -5.21 -5.64
N ASP A 164 -2.57 -6.09 -6.55
CA ASP A 164 -1.27 -6.77 -6.55
C ASP A 164 -0.35 -6.16 -7.59
N PHE A 165 0.62 -5.36 -7.14
CA PHE A 165 1.60 -4.71 -7.99
C PHE A 165 2.82 -5.58 -8.24
N HIS A 166 3.26 -5.63 -9.48
CA HIS A 166 4.41 -6.40 -9.95
C HIS A 166 5.51 -5.47 -10.44
N PHE A 167 6.76 -5.88 -10.19
CA PHE A 167 8.00 -5.13 -10.40
C PHE A 167 9.13 -6.06 -10.81
#